data_AF-A0A6H5HCF1-F1
#
_entry.id   AF-A0A6H5HCF1-F1
#
_cell.length_a   1.000
_cell.length_b   1.000
_cell.length_c   1.000
_cell.angle_alpha   90.00
_cell.angle_beta   90.00
_cell.angle_gamma   90.00
#
_symmetry.space_group_name_H-M   'P 1'
#
loop_
_entity.id
_entity.type
_entity.pdbx_description
1 polymer ?
#
loop_
_entity_poly.entity_id
_entity_poly.type
_entity_poly.pdbx_seq_one_letter_code
_entity_poly.pdbx_strand_id
1 'polypeptide(L)'
;AVDLWHSQRPRDCELSIENVSLNGVPRITSFSEINLSVKLQAVRKIRFRDVLGQLMEKAWGNCIKEPLIQEASEIRPALGGDLACRGVWEVQREALFDIRVTDTDAPSYLSRTVSTVFKTAEEEKKRKYVSACEARHATFTPLVASVDGHFAPQMSAFVKVLAERLADKWGQPQQITRSWIRTRLAFAILRASSLCIHSSRKRWRCAEDLQGGADGAALRA
;
A
#
# COMPACT_ATOMS: atom_id res chain seq x y z
N ALA A 1 -29.75 0.19 -7.30
CA ALA A 1 -28.81 -0.39 -6.33
C ALA A 1 -27.35 -0.12 -6.74
N VAL A 2 -27.03 1.13 -7.13
CA VAL A 2 -25.70 1.55 -7.62
C VAL A 2 -25.15 2.76 -6.83
N ASP A 3 -25.84 3.18 -5.76
CA ASP A 3 -25.59 4.47 -5.11
C ASP A 3 -25.16 4.35 -3.64
N LEU A 4 -24.06 3.63 -3.38
CA LEU A 4 -23.44 3.59 -2.04
C LEU A 4 -21.91 3.80 -2.05
N TRP A 5 -21.31 4.08 -3.21
CA TRP A 5 -19.85 4.26 -3.35
C TRP A 5 -19.35 5.71 -3.17
N HIS A 6 -20.22 6.66 -2.80
CA HIS A 6 -19.85 8.08 -2.67
C HIS A 6 -19.76 8.62 -1.24
N SER A 7 -19.96 7.80 -0.20
CA SER A 7 -20.07 8.32 1.18
C SER A 7 -18.89 8.01 2.13
N GLN A 8 -17.88 7.25 1.72
CA GLN A 8 -16.73 6.95 2.58
C GLN A 8 -15.42 7.41 1.95
N ARG A 9 -15.24 8.74 1.91
CA ARG A 9 -13.90 9.33 1.97
C ARG A 9 -13.54 9.49 3.46
N PRO A 10 -12.51 8.80 3.98
CA PRO A 10 -11.89 9.22 5.22
C PRO A 10 -11.31 10.62 5.00
N ARG A 11 -11.80 11.57 5.78
CA ARG A 11 -11.14 12.85 6.03
C ARG A 11 -9.85 12.54 6.80
N ASP A 12 -8.78 13.18 6.39
CA ASP A 12 -7.56 13.40 7.16
C ASP A 12 -6.69 12.16 7.47
N CYS A 13 -6.01 11.67 6.44
CA CYS A 13 -4.72 11.00 6.61
C CYS A 13 -3.65 11.85 5.92
N GLU A 14 -3.13 12.86 6.64
CA GLU A 14 -1.87 13.50 6.28
C GLU A 14 -0.79 12.40 6.22
N LEU A 15 -0.40 12.07 4.99
CA LEU A 15 0.76 11.26 4.70
C LEU A 15 1.97 11.96 5.35
N SER A 16 2.55 11.35 6.37
CA SER A 16 3.89 11.68 6.87
C SER A 16 4.93 11.36 5.77
N ILE A 17 4.98 12.23 4.76
CA ILE A 17 6.11 12.40 3.85
C ILE A 17 7.19 13.04 4.72
N GLU A 18 8.09 12.22 5.27
CA GLU A 18 9.35 12.73 5.80
C GLU A 18 10.14 13.30 4.62
N ASN A 19 10.04 14.63 4.49
CA ASN A 19 10.98 15.59 3.91
C ASN A 19 12.16 15.00 3.14
N VAL A 20 11.97 14.78 1.83
CA VAL A 20 13.06 15.05 0.88
C VAL A 20 13.01 16.55 0.63
N SER A 21 13.95 17.28 1.22
CA SER A 21 14.12 18.72 1.04
C SER A 21 14.44 19.02 -0.43
N LEU A 22 13.41 19.37 -1.21
CA LEU A 22 13.56 20.16 -2.42
C LEU A 22 12.96 21.53 -2.12
N ASN A 23 13.85 22.51 -1.98
CA ASN A 23 13.50 23.90 -1.71
C ASN A 23 12.46 24.41 -2.73
N GLY A 24 11.30 24.86 -2.24
CA GLY A 24 10.46 25.83 -2.94
C GLY A 24 9.27 25.33 -3.77
N VAL A 25 8.36 24.48 -3.23
CA VAL A 25 7.06 24.19 -3.88
C VAL A 25 5.90 24.29 -2.87
N PRO A 26 4.79 25.00 -3.19
CA PRO A 26 3.69 25.27 -2.26
C PRO A 26 2.77 24.05 -2.00
N ARG A 27 2.05 24.08 -0.88
CA ARG A 27 1.02 23.09 -0.44
C ARG A 27 0.04 22.79 -1.57
N ILE A 28 -0.12 21.51 -1.93
CA ILE A 28 -0.96 21.06 -3.05
C ILE A 28 -2.32 20.60 -2.53
N THR A 29 -3.39 21.32 -2.90
CA THR A 29 -4.81 21.03 -2.61
C THR A 29 -5.54 20.42 -3.82
N SER A 30 -4.86 19.82 -4.79
CA SER A 30 -5.50 19.21 -5.96
C SER A 30 -4.87 17.88 -6.40
N PHE A 31 -5.73 16.93 -6.73
CA PHE A 31 -5.45 15.54 -7.15
C PHE A 31 -4.76 15.41 -8.52
N SER A 32 -4.46 16.53 -9.19
CA SER A 32 -4.08 16.59 -10.62
C SER A 32 -2.57 16.63 -10.88
N GLU A 33 -1.72 16.78 -9.87
CA GLU A 33 -0.28 17.06 -10.06
C GLU A 33 0.66 16.05 -9.38
N ILE A 34 0.21 14.81 -9.14
CA ILE A 34 1.10 13.76 -8.63
C ILE A 34 1.79 13.06 -9.81
N ASN A 35 3.12 13.05 -9.81
CA ASN A 35 3.95 12.24 -10.70
C ASN A 35 3.39 10.81 -10.83
N LEU A 36 3.13 10.36 -12.06
CA LEU A 36 2.48 9.08 -12.37
C LEU A 36 3.11 7.90 -11.59
N SER A 37 4.43 7.91 -11.43
CA SER A 37 5.20 6.92 -10.68
C SER A 37 4.82 6.83 -9.19
N VAL A 38 4.59 7.97 -8.52
CA VAL A 38 4.20 8.02 -7.11
C VAL A 38 2.77 7.50 -6.94
N LYS A 39 1.87 7.90 -7.85
CA LYS A 39 0.48 7.42 -7.88
C LYS A 39 0.41 5.90 -8.09
N LEU A 40 1.23 5.38 -9.00
CA LEU A 40 1.35 3.94 -9.30
C LEU A 40 1.77 3.13 -8.06
N GLN A 41 2.80 3.59 -7.35
CA GLN A 41 3.29 2.94 -6.14
C GLN A 41 2.24 2.94 -5.03
N ALA A 42 1.52 4.05 -4.84
CA ALA A 42 0.45 4.15 -3.87
C ALA A 42 -0.70 3.17 -4.15
N VAL A 43 -1.19 3.10 -5.39
CA VAL A 43 -2.27 2.16 -5.77
C VAL A 43 -1.83 0.70 -5.58
N ARG A 44 -0.60 0.36 -5.98
CA ARG A 44 -0.02 -0.98 -5.76
C ARG A 44 0.02 -1.33 -4.28
N LYS A 45 0.53 -0.43 -3.45
CA LYS A 45 0.59 -0.61 -1.98
C LYS A 45 -0.80 -0.87 -1.39
N ILE A 46 -1.79 -0.03 -1.71
CA ILE A 46 -3.17 -0.16 -1.19
C ILE A 46 -3.77 -1.51 -1.58
N ARG A 47 -3.72 -1.89 -2.86
CA ARG A 47 -4.27 -3.16 -3.32
C ARG A 47 -3.57 -4.37 -2.70
N PHE A 48 -2.25 -4.30 -2.55
CA PHE A 48 -1.48 -5.36 -1.91
C PHE A 48 -1.84 -5.52 -0.43
N ARG A 49 -1.94 -4.40 0.29
CA ARG A 49 -2.39 -4.35 1.68
C ARG A 49 -3.77 -4.95 1.86
N ASP A 50 -4.73 -4.58 1.02
CA ASP A 50 -6.10 -5.06 1.17
C ASP A 50 -6.21 -6.58 1.00
N VAL A 51 -5.47 -7.14 0.03
CA VAL A 51 -5.43 -8.60 -0.17
C VAL A 51 -4.71 -9.30 0.98
N LEU A 52 -3.60 -8.74 1.46
CA LEU A 52 -2.91 -9.28 2.64
C LEU A 52 -3.80 -9.24 3.88
N GLY A 53 -4.47 -8.13 4.14
CA GLY A 53 -5.40 -7.98 5.26
C GLY A 53 -6.52 -9.02 5.21
N GLN A 54 -7.10 -9.28 4.02
CA GLN A 54 -8.10 -10.35 3.87
C GLN A 54 -7.55 -11.75 4.17
N LEU A 55 -6.30 -12.04 3.80
CA LEU A 55 -5.66 -13.33 4.09
C LEU A 55 -5.34 -13.47 5.57
N MET A 56 -4.83 -12.41 6.20
CA MET A 56 -4.56 -12.36 7.63
C MET A 56 -5.84 -12.48 8.46
N GLU A 57 -6.93 -11.86 8.01
CA GLU A 57 -8.24 -12.01 8.63
C GLU A 57 -8.74 -13.45 8.57
N LYS A 58 -8.55 -14.15 7.45
CA LYS A 58 -8.86 -15.59 7.36
C LYS A 58 -7.97 -16.45 8.26
N ALA A 59 -6.70 -16.07 8.41
CA ALA A 59 -5.72 -16.84 9.18
C ALA A 59 -5.84 -16.64 10.70
N TRP A 60 -6.01 -15.41 11.19
CA TRP A 60 -6.05 -15.12 12.64
C TRP A 60 -7.36 -14.48 13.10
N GLY A 61 -8.12 -13.79 12.25
CA GLY A 61 -9.40 -13.16 12.59
C GLY A 61 -9.31 -11.89 13.44
N ASN A 62 -8.10 -11.34 13.60
CA ASN A 62 -7.82 -10.16 14.42
C ASN A 62 -6.91 -9.16 13.67
N CYS A 63 -7.16 -8.97 12.37
CA CYS A 63 -6.34 -8.07 11.55
C CYS A 63 -6.89 -6.65 11.57
N ILE A 64 -6.05 -5.71 12.02
CA ILE A 64 -6.37 -4.28 12.01
C ILE A 64 -5.66 -3.64 10.81
N LYS A 65 -6.39 -2.83 10.03
CA LYS A 65 -5.84 -2.04 8.92
C LYS A 65 -5.47 -0.66 9.41
N GLU A 66 -4.37 -0.13 8.90
CA GLU A 66 -3.87 1.22 9.20
C GLU A 66 -3.76 1.52 10.72
N PRO A 67 -3.05 0.67 11.50
CA PRO A 67 -2.87 0.90 12.93
C PRO A 67 -2.01 2.16 13.18
N LEU A 68 -2.41 3.02 14.11
CA LEU A 68 -1.55 4.08 14.62
C LEU A 68 -0.53 3.47 15.57
N ILE A 69 0.77 3.63 15.29
CA ILE A 69 1.91 3.11 16.07
C ILE A 69 2.45 4.19 17.02
N GLN A 70 2.39 5.45 16.64
CA GLN A 70 2.79 6.55 17.51
C GLN A 70 1.94 7.77 17.19
N GLU A 71 1.43 8.42 18.24
CA GLU A 71 0.71 9.68 18.10
C GLU A 71 1.68 10.81 17.75
N ALA A 72 1.18 11.83 17.05
CA ALA A 72 1.96 13.02 16.77
C ALA A 72 2.28 13.75 18.08
N SER A 73 3.54 14.11 18.24
CA SER A 73 4.04 14.97 19.30
C SER A 73 4.76 16.17 18.67
N GLU A 74 5.00 17.23 19.42
CA GLU A 74 5.74 18.41 18.95
C GLU A 74 7.11 18.07 18.35
N ILE A 75 7.72 16.97 18.82
CA ILE A 75 9.07 16.54 18.44
C ILE A 75 9.05 15.43 17.37
N ARG A 76 7.97 14.63 17.29
CA ARG A 76 7.93 13.42 16.45
C ARG A 76 6.61 13.33 15.67
N PRO A 77 6.67 13.08 14.34
CA PRO A 77 5.45 12.94 13.55
C PRO A 77 4.68 11.67 13.94
N ALA A 78 3.38 11.65 13.68
CA ALA A 78 2.58 10.44 13.81
C ALA A 78 3.12 9.34 12.89
N LEU A 79 3.22 8.13 13.42
CA LEU A 79 3.64 6.93 12.71
C LEU A 79 2.48 5.96 12.66
N GLY A 80 2.03 5.65 11.44
CA GLY A 80 1.05 4.60 11.17
C GLY A 80 1.71 3.41 10.49
N GLY A 81 1.23 2.20 10.80
CA GLY A 81 1.51 0.99 10.03
C GLY A 81 0.45 0.76 8.96
N ASP A 82 0.62 -0.28 8.15
CA ASP A 82 -0.41 -0.68 7.18
C ASP A 82 -1.34 -1.76 7.73
N LEU A 83 -0.77 -2.72 8.48
CA LEU A 83 -1.50 -3.83 9.08
C LEU A 83 -0.94 -4.11 10.48
N ALA A 84 -1.82 -4.51 11.40
CA ALA A 84 -1.46 -5.14 12.66
C ALA A 84 -2.17 -6.49 12.76
N CYS A 85 -1.50 -7.47 13.36
CA CYS A 85 -2.13 -8.74 13.73
C CYS A 85 -1.38 -9.36 14.90
N ARG A 86 -2.14 -9.89 15.86
CA ARG A 86 -1.59 -10.55 17.05
C ARG A 86 -1.44 -12.04 16.81
N GLY A 87 -0.32 -12.62 17.24
CA GLY A 87 -0.10 -14.08 17.14
C GLY A 87 0.60 -14.54 15.86
N VAL A 88 1.20 -13.63 15.09
CA VAL A 88 1.94 -13.99 13.86
C VAL A 88 3.27 -14.64 14.20
N TRP A 89 4.12 -13.94 14.97
CA TRP A 89 5.45 -14.44 15.37
C TRP A 89 5.44 -15.03 16.77
N GLU A 90 4.78 -14.33 17.71
CA GLU A 90 4.62 -14.74 19.10
C GLU A 90 3.13 -14.68 19.44
N VAL A 91 2.62 -15.68 20.17
CA VAL A 91 1.18 -15.88 20.41
C VAL A 91 0.50 -14.65 21.03
N GLN A 92 1.15 -14.00 21.99
CA GLN A 92 0.56 -12.88 22.73
C GLN A 92 0.99 -11.50 22.24
N ARG A 93 1.97 -11.40 21.33
CA ARG A 93 2.54 -10.14 20.88
C ARG A 93 1.90 -9.67 19.58
N GLU A 94 1.69 -8.36 19.45
CA GLU A 94 1.23 -7.76 18.20
C GLU A 94 2.39 -7.64 17.21
N ALA A 95 2.15 -8.07 15.98
CA ALA A 95 3.04 -7.85 14.87
C ALA A 95 2.52 -6.70 14.01
N LEU A 96 3.35 -5.67 13.85
CA LEU A 96 3.08 -4.50 13.02
C LEU A 96 3.79 -4.66 11.68
N PHE A 97 3.06 -4.38 10.61
CA PHE A 97 3.52 -4.54 9.24
C PHE A 97 3.42 -3.23 8.48
N ASP A 98 4.49 -2.91 7.75
CA ASP A 98 4.53 -1.80 6.81
C ASP A 98 4.98 -2.30 5.44
N ILE A 99 4.11 -2.11 4.45
CA ILE A 99 4.19 -2.66 3.10
C ILE A 99 4.88 -1.67 2.16
N ARG A 100 5.82 -2.16 1.37
CA ARG A 100 6.45 -1.40 0.28
C ARG A 100 6.54 -2.26 -0.96
N VAL A 101 6.06 -1.70 -2.07
CA VAL A 101 6.25 -2.27 -3.40
C VAL A 101 7.34 -1.46 -4.09
N THR A 102 8.47 -2.09 -4.37
CA THR A 102 9.65 -1.45 -5.01
C THR A 102 9.76 -1.92 -6.45
N ASP A 103 10.14 -1.01 -7.34
CA ASP A 103 10.50 -1.37 -8.72
C ASP A 103 11.99 -1.73 -8.74
N THR A 104 12.31 -3.00 -8.99
CA THR A 104 13.70 -3.49 -9.01
C THR A 104 14.44 -3.12 -10.29
N ASP A 105 13.70 -2.80 -11.35
CA ASP A 105 14.25 -2.49 -12.67
C ASP A 105 14.38 -0.99 -12.91
N ALA A 106 14.11 -0.18 -11.88
CA ALA A 106 14.23 1.27 -11.96
C ALA A 106 15.68 1.70 -12.30
N PRO A 107 15.89 2.72 -13.15
CA PRO A 107 17.23 3.17 -13.57
C PRO A 107 18.18 3.48 -12.41
N SER A 108 17.65 3.93 -11.27
CA SER A 108 18.41 4.21 -10.05
C SER A 108 19.05 2.98 -9.40
N TYR A 109 18.59 1.78 -9.76
CA TYR A 109 19.06 0.51 -9.21
C TYR A 109 19.87 -0.33 -10.19
N LEU A 110 20.19 0.17 -11.39
CA LEU A 110 20.94 -0.56 -12.42
C LEU A 110 22.28 -1.13 -11.92
N SER A 111 22.93 -0.45 -10.97
CA SER A 111 24.21 -0.89 -10.38
C SER A 111 24.07 -1.85 -9.20
N ARG A 112 22.84 -2.14 -8.76
CA ARG A 112 22.54 -2.91 -7.54
C ARG A 112 21.85 -4.22 -7.88
N THR A 113 22.09 -5.25 -7.08
CA THR A 113 21.35 -6.51 -7.21
C THR A 113 19.98 -6.40 -6.53
N VAL A 114 18.99 -7.14 -7.03
CA VAL A 114 17.64 -7.19 -6.44
C VAL A 114 17.66 -7.48 -4.93
N SER A 115 18.55 -8.39 -4.49
CA SER A 115 18.71 -8.73 -3.07
C SER A 115 19.18 -7.52 -2.25
N THR A 116 20.13 -6.74 -2.75
CA THR A 116 20.61 -5.53 -2.06
C THR A 116 19.56 -4.43 -1.99
N VAL A 117 18.75 -4.26 -3.04
CA VAL A 117 17.62 -3.32 -3.05
C VAL A 117 16.60 -3.72 -1.98
N PHE A 118 16.26 -5.00 -1.88
CA PHE A 118 15.34 -5.48 -0.85
C PHE A 118 15.88 -5.31 0.57
N LYS A 119 17.14 -5.69 0.82
CA LYS A 119 17.76 -5.49 2.14
C LYS A 119 17.75 -4.03 2.56
N THR A 120 18.18 -3.14 1.65
CA THR A 120 18.18 -1.69 1.92
C THR A 120 16.77 -1.19 2.23
N ALA A 121 15.77 -1.59 1.43
CA ALA A 121 14.38 -1.18 1.64
C ALA A 121 13.78 -1.69 2.96
N GLU A 122 14.15 -2.90 3.40
CA GLU A 122 13.74 -3.47 4.69
C GLU A 122 14.44 -2.76 5.86
N GLU A 123 15.74 -2.48 5.73
CA GLU A 123 16.55 -1.77 6.74
C GLU A 123 16.08 -0.32 6.94
N GLU A 124 15.77 0.40 5.86
CA GLU A 124 15.19 1.75 5.91
C GLU A 124 13.91 1.77 6.75
N LYS A 125 13.02 0.79 6.55
CA LYS A 125 11.79 0.67 7.34
C LYS A 125 12.06 0.27 8.78
N LYS A 126 12.94 -0.70 9.02
CA LYS A 126 13.31 -1.11 10.38
C LYS A 126 13.84 0.08 11.17
N ARG A 127 14.76 0.86 10.59
CA ARG A 127 15.31 2.06 11.23
C ARG A 127 14.23 3.07 11.64
N LYS A 128 13.17 3.22 10.84
CA LYS A 128 12.06 4.14 11.11
C LYS A 128 11.12 3.65 12.21
N TYR A 129 10.74 2.37 12.20
CA TYR A 129 9.63 1.88 13.03
C TYR A 129 10.04 1.06 14.26
N VAL A 130 11.24 0.47 14.30
CA VAL A 130 11.61 -0.47 15.36
C VAL A 130 11.52 0.19 16.74
N SER A 131 12.08 1.39 16.91
CA SER A 131 12.05 2.10 18.20
C SER A 131 10.63 2.39 18.70
N ALA A 132 9.72 2.80 17.80
CA ALA A 132 8.33 3.06 18.15
C ALA A 132 7.55 1.78 18.46
N CYS A 133 7.85 0.67 17.77
CA CYS A 133 7.21 -0.62 18.02
C CYS A 133 7.69 -1.24 19.34
N GLU A 134 8.97 -1.12 19.66
CA GLU A 134 9.55 -1.58 20.93
C GLU A 134 8.92 -0.87 22.13
N ALA A 135 8.69 0.45 22.03
CA ALA A 135 8.00 1.22 23.07
C ALA A 135 6.56 0.74 23.34
N ARG A 136 5.92 0.08 22.36
CA ARG A 136 4.58 -0.53 22.49
C ARG A 136 4.60 -2.03 22.70
N HIS A 137 5.78 -2.61 22.97
CA HIS A 137 5.97 -4.06 23.07
C HIS A 137 5.46 -4.84 21.84
N ALA A 138 5.44 -4.23 20.66
CA ALA A 138 5.08 -4.87 19.40
C ALA A 138 6.33 -5.32 18.62
N THR A 139 6.17 -6.28 17.72
CA THR A 139 7.23 -6.74 16.81
C THR A 139 7.02 -6.12 15.44
N PHE A 140 8.03 -5.42 14.92
CA PHE A 140 7.96 -4.81 13.59
C PHE A 140 8.46 -5.74 12.50
N THR A 141 7.69 -5.87 11.42
CA THR A 141 8.08 -6.65 10.23
C THR A 141 7.92 -5.81 8.96
N PRO A 142 9.02 -5.43 8.28
CA PRO A 142 8.92 -4.77 6.98
C PRO A 142 8.50 -5.79 5.92
N LEU A 143 7.42 -5.50 5.19
CA LEU A 143 6.97 -6.33 4.08
C LEU A 143 7.33 -5.64 2.77
N VAL A 144 8.37 -6.15 2.10
CA VAL A 144 8.81 -5.61 0.81
C VAL A 144 8.56 -6.61 -0.31
N ALA A 145 7.94 -6.13 -1.38
CA ALA A 145 7.70 -6.88 -2.61
C ALA A 145 8.19 -6.09 -3.82
N SER A 146 8.58 -6.78 -4.89
CA SER A 146 8.79 -6.16 -6.21
C SER A 146 7.48 -6.05 -6.97
N VAL A 147 7.44 -5.15 -7.94
CA VAL A 147 6.40 -5.04 -8.97
C VAL A 147 6.21 -6.37 -9.72
N ASP A 148 7.28 -7.13 -9.92
CA ASP A 148 7.27 -8.41 -10.63
C ASP A 148 6.80 -9.60 -9.76
N GLY A 149 6.44 -9.34 -8.50
CA GLY A 149 5.98 -10.39 -7.58
C GLY A 149 7.11 -11.16 -6.87
N HIS A 150 8.35 -10.69 -6.98
CA HIS A 150 9.44 -11.15 -6.10
C HIS A 150 9.23 -10.62 -4.68
N PHE A 151 9.54 -11.45 -3.66
CA PHE A 151 9.38 -11.07 -2.27
C PHE A 151 10.74 -10.99 -1.59
N ALA A 152 10.91 -9.96 -0.77
CA ALA A 152 12.06 -9.85 0.10
C ALA A 152 12.09 -10.98 1.14
N PRO A 153 13.23 -11.23 1.81
CA PRO A 153 13.35 -12.37 2.72
C PRO A 153 12.35 -12.33 3.88
N GLN A 154 12.04 -11.15 4.43
CA GLN A 154 11.13 -11.01 5.58
C GLN A 154 9.69 -11.31 5.15
N MET A 155 9.33 -10.82 3.96
CA MET A 155 8.04 -11.12 3.34
C MET A 155 7.90 -12.61 2.98
N SER A 156 8.98 -13.25 2.51
CA SER A 156 8.98 -14.69 2.22
C SER A 156 8.81 -15.55 3.46
N ALA A 157 9.43 -15.15 4.59
CA ALA A 157 9.23 -15.78 5.88
C ALA A 157 7.79 -15.60 6.38
N PHE A 158 7.24 -14.39 6.26
CA PHE A 158 5.84 -14.12 6.63
C PHE A 158 4.85 -14.96 5.80
N VAL A 159 5.04 -15.05 4.48
CA VAL A 159 4.19 -15.88 3.60
C VAL A 159 4.29 -17.37 3.98
N LYS A 160 5.44 -17.84 4.47
CA LYS A 160 5.57 -19.22 4.96
C LYS A 160 4.68 -19.46 6.19
N VAL A 161 4.76 -18.58 7.19
CA VAL A 161 3.93 -18.66 8.42
C VAL A 161 2.44 -18.55 8.10
N LEU A 162 2.07 -17.61 7.22
CA LEU A 162 0.69 -17.45 6.76
C LEU A 162 0.19 -18.72 6.04
N ALA A 163 1.04 -19.35 5.23
CA ALA A 163 0.69 -20.58 4.54
C ALA A 163 0.50 -21.75 5.50
N GLU A 164 1.32 -21.86 6.54
CA GLU A 164 1.17 -22.89 7.59
C GLU A 164 -0.17 -22.73 8.29
N ARG A 165 -0.49 -21.51 8.77
CA ARG A 165 -1.74 -21.25 9.46
C ARG A 165 -2.98 -21.48 8.60
N LEU A 166 -2.93 -21.11 7.33
CA LEU A 166 -4.06 -21.35 6.41
C LEU A 166 -4.17 -22.82 5.99
N ALA A 167 -3.04 -23.52 5.83
CA ALA A 167 -3.00 -24.94 5.54
C ALA A 167 -3.67 -25.75 6.66
N ASP A 168 -3.33 -25.44 7.93
CA ASP A 168 -3.93 -26.07 9.11
C ASP A 168 -5.44 -25.85 9.15
N LYS A 169 -5.90 -24.62 8.84
CA LYS A 169 -7.34 -24.28 8.83
C LYS A 169 -8.12 -24.94 7.70
N TRP A 170 -7.53 -25.08 6.52
CA TRP A 170 -8.22 -25.62 5.34
C TRP A 170 -8.01 -27.13 5.16
N GLY A 171 -7.11 -27.74 5.94
CA GLY A 171 -6.73 -29.14 5.76
C GLY A 171 -6.04 -29.41 4.42
N GLN A 172 -5.29 -28.43 3.90
CA GLN A 172 -4.61 -28.50 2.60
C GLN A 172 -3.09 -28.57 2.76
N PRO A 173 -2.35 -29.20 1.83
CA PRO A 173 -0.88 -29.20 1.88
C PRO A 173 -0.30 -27.78 1.85
N GLN A 174 0.70 -27.51 2.71
CA GLN A 174 1.33 -26.20 2.85
C GLN A 174 1.85 -25.64 1.51
N GLN A 175 2.39 -26.49 0.64
CA GLN A 175 2.97 -26.11 -0.64
C GLN A 175 1.92 -25.53 -1.60
N ILE A 176 0.72 -26.14 -1.65
CA ILE A 176 -0.40 -25.69 -2.48
C ILE A 176 -0.92 -24.35 -1.94
N THR A 177 -1.09 -24.25 -0.63
CA THR A 177 -1.53 -23.01 0.03
C THR A 177 -0.53 -21.88 -0.20
N ARG A 178 0.78 -22.16 -0.07
CA ARG A 178 1.85 -21.18 -0.30
C ARG A 178 1.89 -20.68 -1.74
N SER A 179 1.81 -21.58 -2.73
CA SER A 179 1.79 -21.19 -4.14
C SER A 179 0.53 -20.36 -4.46
N TRP A 180 -0.63 -20.76 -3.93
CA TRP A 180 -1.87 -20.01 -4.05
C TRP A 180 -1.78 -18.59 -3.47
N ILE A 181 -1.21 -18.43 -2.27
CA ILE A 181 -0.98 -17.11 -1.66
C ILE A 181 -0.07 -16.25 -2.54
N ARG A 182 1.07 -16.79 -2.97
CA ARG A 182 2.03 -16.06 -3.82
C ARG A 182 1.37 -15.57 -5.11
N THR A 183 0.63 -16.45 -5.77
CA THR A 183 -0.13 -16.14 -6.99
C THR A 183 -1.15 -15.04 -6.73
N ARG A 184 -1.95 -15.16 -5.67
CA ARG A 184 -2.99 -14.18 -5.32
C ARG A 184 -2.40 -12.79 -5.04
N LEU A 185 -1.25 -12.72 -4.37
CA LEU A 185 -0.52 -11.48 -4.12
C LEU A 185 0.09 -10.88 -5.39
N ALA A 186 0.72 -11.70 -6.25
CA ALA A 186 1.24 -11.24 -7.54
C ALA A 186 0.13 -10.68 -8.43
N PHE A 187 -1.00 -11.37 -8.52
CA PHE A 187 -2.18 -10.89 -9.24
C PHE A 187 -2.75 -9.59 -8.68
N ALA A 188 -2.63 -9.33 -7.37
CA ALA A 188 -3.05 -8.06 -6.79
C ALA A 188 -2.20 -6.89 -7.32
N ILE A 189 -0.88 -7.08 -7.40
CA ILE A 189 0.05 -6.08 -7.96
C ILE A 189 -0.20 -5.89 -9.45
N LEU A 190 -0.37 -6.96 -10.21
CA LEU A 190 -0.66 -6.90 -11.65
C LEU A 190 -1.97 -6.16 -11.94
N ARG A 191 -3.04 -6.45 -11.19
CA ARG A 191 -4.32 -5.73 -11.31
C ARG A 191 -4.18 -4.26 -10.97
N ALA A 192 -3.40 -3.92 -9.93
CA ALA A 192 -3.12 -2.53 -9.58
C ALA A 192 -2.38 -1.81 -10.72
N SER A 193 -1.34 -2.42 -11.28
CA SER A 193 -0.60 -1.87 -12.43
C SER A 193 -1.50 -1.68 -13.65
N SER A 194 -2.34 -2.68 -13.97
CA SER A 194 -3.30 -2.60 -15.09
C SER A 194 -4.31 -1.47 -14.88
N LEU A 195 -4.86 -1.32 -13.66
CA LEU A 195 -5.75 -0.22 -13.33
C LEU A 195 -5.09 1.14 -13.59
N CYS A 196 -3.83 1.31 -13.19
CA CYS A 196 -3.14 2.59 -13.39
C CYS A 196 -2.90 2.94 -14.87
N ILE A 197 -2.60 1.95 -15.72
CA ILE A 197 -2.43 2.14 -17.16
C ILE A 197 -3.77 2.53 -17.81
N HIS A 198 -4.86 1.87 -17.41
CA HIS A 198 -6.17 2.01 -18.05
C HIS A 198 -7.11 3.03 -17.38
N SER A 199 -6.72 3.64 -16.25
CA SER A 199 -7.56 4.59 -15.50
C SER A 199 -7.61 6.00 -16.11
N SER A 200 -6.85 6.29 -17.18
CA SER A 200 -6.96 7.54 -17.94
C SER A 200 -8.05 7.46 -19.02
N ARG A 201 -9.25 6.97 -18.68
CA ARG A 201 -10.40 7.09 -19.58
C ARG A 201 -10.96 8.51 -19.48
N LYS A 202 -10.36 9.44 -20.22
CA LYS A 202 -11.12 10.62 -20.69
C LYS A 202 -12.33 10.05 -21.43
N ARG A 203 -13.55 10.38 -20.98
CA ARG A 203 -14.77 10.03 -21.71
C ARG A 203 -14.60 10.58 -23.13
N TRP A 204 -14.76 9.73 -24.14
CA TRP A 204 -14.86 10.19 -25.52
C TRP A 204 -15.99 11.23 -25.54
N ARG A 205 -15.68 12.48 -25.90
CA ARG A 205 -16.70 13.50 -26.09
C ARG A 205 -17.43 13.15 -27.39
N CYS A 206 -18.76 13.13 -27.36
CA CYS A 206 -19.56 13.08 -28.59
C CYS A 206 -19.52 14.47 -29.25
N ALA A 207 -19.62 14.51 -30.58
CA ALA A 207 -19.50 15.75 -31.36
C ALA A 207 -20.62 16.78 -31.11
N GLU A 208 -21.66 16.42 -30.37
CA GLU A 208 -22.81 17.28 -30.04
C GLU A 208 -22.46 18.44 -29.08
N ASP A 209 -21.29 18.42 -28.42
CA ASP A 209 -20.83 19.52 -27.55
C ASP A 209 -20.23 20.72 -28.32
N LEU A 210 -20.28 20.75 -29.67
CA LEU A 210 -19.79 21.87 -30.49
C LEU A 210 -20.87 22.87 -30.91
N GLN A 211 -22.15 22.60 -30.63
CA GLN A 211 -23.28 23.50 -30.91
C GLN A 211 -23.95 23.93 -29.59
N GLY A 212 -23.25 24.77 -28.83
CA GLY A 212 -23.77 25.33 -27.57
C GLY A 212 -23.13 26.66 -27.19
N GLY A 213 -22.79 27.48 -28.18
CA GLY A 213 -22.11 28.77 -27.98
C GLY A 213 -22.62 29.85 -28.93
N ALA A 214 -23.93 29.90 -29.17
CA ALA A 214 -24.59 31.06 -29.74
C ALA A 214 -25.90 31.30 -28.98
N ASP A 215 -26.08 32.56 -28.57
CA ASP A 215 -27.34 33.23 -28.21
C ASP A 215 -27.75 33.23 -26.72
N GLY A 216 -27.81 34.45 -26.14
CA GLY A 216 -28.71 34.71 -25.00
C GLY A 216 -28.28 35.64 -23.87
N ALA A 217 -27.39 36.63 -24.06
CA ALA A 217 -27.18 37.69 -23.04
C ALA A 217 -28.03 38.95 -23.33
N ALA A 218 -29.30 38.90 -22.93
CA ALA A 218 -30.21 40.03 -22.69
C ALA A 218 -31.05 39.63 -21.45
N LEU A 219 -31.28 40.40 -20.38
CA LEU A 219 -31.21 41.83 -20.08
C LEU A 219 -30.71 42.04 -18.64
N ARG A 220 -29.93 43.11 -18.41
CA ARG A 220 -29.97 43.90 -17.16
C ARG A 220 -30.35 45.33 -17.56
N ALA A 221 -31.59 45.72 -17.28
CA ALA A 221 -32.06 47.08 -17.05
C ALA A 221 -33.47 46.97 -16.45
#